data_AF-A0A0D1E252-F1
#
_entry.id   AF-A0A0D1E252-F1
#
_cell.length_a   1.000
_cell.length_b   1.000
_cell.length_c   1.000
_cell.angle_alpha   90.00
_cell.angle_beta   90.00
_cell.angle_gamma   90.00
#
_symmetry.space_group_name_H-M   'P 1'
#
loop_
_entity.id
_entity.type
_entity.pdbx_description
1 polymer ?
#
loop_
_entity_poly.entity_id
_entity_poly.type
_entity_poly.pdbx_seq_one_letter_code
_entity_poly.pdbx_strand_id
1 'polypeptide(L)'
;MDTSIKPRTSRTLFAVCALLLILVCLHDNVGSMPLPARGPVRASDSNRRTPYKNIYRSLVDPFELYSNRPSVRAPVLAPRTTDNPSSAVTRNYVHMLRTNPAYISPSAGDAVDSVLARMRALLDRSHPAPTLAEQRSLLALFDDVARQATWDLQNPLHPNNIGAQHAVPIARLKSKYKEVIELLDAEGRLSKLTNHLNDADSDRFLNAFDLLNTEHTLLEIVGANHAARFPGL
;
A
#
# COMPACT_ATOMS: atom_id res chain seq x y z
N MET A 1 9.66 -14.71 -47.76
CA MET A 1 8.33 -14.37 -47.21
C MET A 1 8.57 -13.75 -45.86
N ASP A 2 8.42 -12.43 -45.79
CA ASP A 2 8.79 -11.59 -44.65
C ASP A 2 7.87 -11.79 -43.44
N THR A 3 8.46 -12.14 -42.30
CA THR A 3 7.82 -12.08 -40.98
C THR A 3 7.99 -10.68 -40.40
N SER A 4 6.97 -9.85 -40.53
CA SER A 4 6.86 -8.56 -39.85
C SER A 4 6.61 -8.78 -38.36
N ILE A 5 7.64 -8.62 -37.54
CA ILE A 5 7.52 -8.57 -36.07
C ILE A 5 7.18 -7.14 -35.69
N LYS A 6 5.95 -6.94 -35.20
CA LYS A 6 5.44 -5.66 -34.70
C LYS A 6 6.10 -5.37 -33.33
N PRO A 7 6.77 -4.23 -33.12
CA PRO A 7 7.33 -3.89 -31.83
C PRO A 7 6.19 -3.58 -30.84
N ARG A 8 6.10 -4.38 -29.77
CA ARG A 8 5.15 -4.19 -28.67
C ARG A 8 5.81 -3.38 -27.55
N THR A 9 6.28 -2.19 -27.90
CA THR A 9 6.73 -1.18 -26.93
C THR A 9 5.63 -0.15 -26.74
N SER A 10 5.58 0.47 -25.54
CA SER A 10 4.78 1.68 -25.26
C SER A 10 3.41 1.53 -24.58
N ARG A 11 3.28 0.63 -23.59
CA ARG A 11 2.18 0.75 -22.59
C ARG A 11 2.67 0.75 -21.14
N THR A 12 3.65 -0.07 -20.80
CA THR A 12 4.24 -0.15 -19.45
C THR A 12 5.12 1.05 -19.11
N LEU A 13 5.91 1.55 -20.06
CA LEU A 13 6.75 2.74 -19.83
C LEU A 13 5.93 4.02 -19.61
N PHE A 14 4.73 4.10 -20.22
CA PHE A 14 3.79 5.20 -20.00
C PHE A 14 3.14 5.16 -18.61
N ALA A 15 2.88 3.97 -18.06
CA ALA A 15 2.32 3.82 -16.72
C ALA A 15 3.32 4.26 -15.64
N VAL A 16 4.60 3.88 -15.78
CA VAL A 16 5.68 4.27 -14.85
C VAL A 16 5.92 5.78 -14.88
N CYS A 17 5.95 6.40 -16.07
CA CYS A 17 6.06 7.86 -16.19
C CYS A 17 4.83 8.61 -15.66
N ALA A 18 3.61 8.07 -15.84
CA ALA A 18 2.40 8.70 -15.32
C ALA A 18 2.34 8.67 -13.79
N LEU A 19 2.81 7.59 -13.15
CA LEU A 19 2.84 7.48 -11.68
C LEU A 19 3.88 8.44 -11.06
N LEU A 20 5.05 8.57 -11.70
CA LEU A 20 6.10 9.53 -11.30
C LEU A 20 5.64 11.00 -11.44
N LEU A 21 4.87 11.33 -12.47
CA LEU A 21 4.30 12.68 -12.64
C LEU A 21 3.27 13.03 -11.55
N ILE A 22 2.48 12.06 -11.10
CA ILE A 22 1.52 12.27 -10.00
C ILE A 22 2.27 12.54 -8.67
N LEU A 23 3.38 11.85 -8.42
CA LEU A 23 4.23 12.08 -7.24
C LEU A 23 4.88 13.48 -7.23
N VAL A 24 5.32 13.97 -8.39
CA VAL A 24 5.88 15.34 -8.51
C VAL A 24 4.78 16.40 -8.32
N CYS A 25 3.59 16.22 -8.90
CA CYS A 25 2.49 17.16 -8.74
C CYS A 25 1.93 17.25 -7.31
N LEU A 26 2.12 16.22 -6.48
CA LEU A 26 1.70 16.23 -5.07
C LEU A 26 2.69 16.94 -4.14
N HIS A 27 3.95 17.09 -4.55
CA HIS A 27 4.99 17.76 -3.74
C HIS A 27 4.96 19.29 -3.85
N ASP A 28 4.49 19.86 -4.96
CA ASP A 28 4.56 21.31 -5.23
C ASP A 28 3.35 22.14 -4.77
N ASN A 29 2.29 21.52 -4.21
CA ASN A 29 1.05 22.23 -3.87
C ASN A 29 0.85 22.57 -2.38
N VAL A 30 1.89 22.50 -1.55
CA VAL A 30 1.85 23.03 -0.17
C VAL A 30 2.21 24.52 -0.17
N GLY A 31 1.48 25.31 -0.95
CA GLY A 31 1.53 26.76 -0.96
C GLY A 31 0.54 27.34 0.04
N SER A 32 1.06 28.00 1.07
CA SER A 32 0.40 28.76 2.13
C SER A 32 -0.93 29.43 1.75
N MET A 33 -2.03 29.03 2.40
CA MET A 33 -3.28 29.81 2.43
C MET A 33 -3.55 30.34 3.86
N PRO A 34 -4.00 31.60 4.00
CA PRO A 34 -4.33 32.18 5.30
C PRO A 34 -5.65 31.63 5.84
N LEU A 35 -5.68 31.33 7.14
CA LEU A 35 -6.84 30.84 7.88
C LEU A 35 -7.95 31.90 7.99
N PRO A 36 -9.23 31.56 7.76
CA PRO A 36 -10.35 32.33 8.28
C PRO A 36 -10.74 31.83 9.69
N ALA A 37 -11.27 32.75 10.50
CA ALA A 37 -11.61 32.52 11.90
C ALA A 37 -12.99 31.84 12.10
N ARG A 38 -13.03 30.99 13.15
CA ARG A 38 -14.16 30.63 14.06
C ARG A 38 -15.47 30.05 13.49
N GLY A 39 -15.81 28.85 13.99
CA GLY A 39 -17.18 28.33 14.12
C GLY A 39 -17.26 26.80 14.08
N PRO A 40 -17.93 26.10 15.02
CA PRO A 40 -17.95 24.64 15.05
C PRO A 40 -19.00 24.13 14.06
N VAL A 41 -18.61 23.95 12.81
CA VAL A 41 -19.46 23.31 11.80
C VAL A 41 -19.00 21.86 11.64
N ARG A 42 -19.93 20.96 11.95
CA ARG A 42 -19.92 19.51 11.79
C ARG A 42 -19.94 19.10 10.30
N ALA A 43 -19.10 19.72 9.48
CA ALA A 43 -18.73 19.28 8.13
C ALA A 43 -17.44 18.48 8.28
N SER A 44 -17.31 17.23 7.84
CA SER A 44 -16.85 16.96 6.47
C SER A 44 -16.44 15.48 6.31
N ASP A 45 -17.14 14.53 6.94
CA ASP A 45 -16.83 13.10 6.69
C ASP A 45 -17.29 12.66 5.27
N SER A 46 -18.32 13.30 4.71
CA SER A 46 -18.76 13.09 3.33
C SER A 46 -17.83 13.76 2.30
N ASN A 47 -17.36 14.98 2.57
CA ASN A 47 -16.56 15.75 1.61
C ASN A 47 -15.12 15.22 1.48
N ARG A 48 -14.55 14.61 2.53
CA ARG A 48 -13.25 13.92 2.45
C ARG A 48 -13.30 12.56 1.75
N ARG A 49 -14.47 11.90 1.73
CA ARG A 49 -14.62 10.57 1.10
C ARG A 49 -14.66 10.64 -0.43
N THR A 50 -15.19 11.71 -1.02
CA THR A 50 -15.33 11.84 -2.47
C THR A 50 -13.97 11.97 -3.20
N PRO A 51 -13.02 12.81 -2.74
CA PRO A 51 -11.68 12.88 -3.32
C PRO A 51 -10.91 11.56 -3.16
N TYR A 52 -10.96 10.96 -1.96
CA TYR A 52 -10.30 9.67 -1.72
C TYR A 52 -10.86 8.56 -2.61
N LYS A 53 -12.19 8.49 -2.78
CA LYS A 53 -12.83 7.47 -3.63
C LYS A 53 -12.34 7.53 -5.08
N ASN A 54 -12.11 8.73 -5.62
CA ASN A 54 -11.61 8.88 -6.98
C ASN A 54 -10.16 8.41 -7.11
N ILE A 55 -9.30 8.81 -6.16
CA ILE A 55 -7.88 8.38 -6.14
C ILE A 55 -7.78 6.87 -5.93
N TYR A 56 -8.52 6.34 -4.96
CA TYR A 56 -8.66 4.91 -4.72
C TYR A 56 -9.02 4.19 -6.01
N ARG A 57 -10.13 4.57 -6.65
CA ARG A 57 -10.56 3.96 -7.90
C ARG A 57 -9.48 3.99 -8.98
N SER A 58 -8.84 5.13 -9.22
CA SER A 58 -7.79 5.23 -10.24
C SER A 58 -6.59 4.32 -9.98
N LEU A 59 -6.30 4.02 -8.71
CA LEU A 59 -5.19 3.18 -8.30
C LEU A 59 -5.52 1.69 -8.33
N VAL A 60 -6.75 1.29 -7.99
CA VAL A 60 -7.14 -0.14 -7.94
C VAL A 60 -7.86 -0.68 -9.18
N ASP A 61 -8.47 0.19 -10.01
CA ASP A 61 -9.11 -0.22 -11.27
C ASP A 61 -8.14 -1.00 -12.21
N PRO A 62 -6.85 -0.63 -12.36
CA PRO A 62 -5.91 -1.36 -13.23
C PRO A 62 -5.68 -2.82 -12.84
N PHE A 63 -5.91 -3.17 -11.57
CA PHE A 63 -5.76 -4.53 -11.05
C PHE A 63 -7.09 -5.29 -11.02
N GLU A 64 -8.18 -4.71 -11.54
CA GLU A 64 -9.54 -5.26 -11.48
C GLU A 64 -10.03 -5.50 -10.04
N LEU A 65 -9.48 -4.77 -9.07
CA LEU A 65 -9.80 -4.94 -7.65
C LEU A 65 -10.91 -4.01 -7.16
N TYR A 66 -11.28 -3.01 -7.96
CA TYR A 66 -12.30 -2.04 -7.56
C TYR A 66 -13.67 -2.67 -7.38
N SER A 67 -14.28 -2.37 -6.23
CA SER A 67 -15.67 -2.67 -5.96
C SER A 67 -16.37 -1.42 -5.42
N ASN A 68 -17.68 -1.32 -5.67
CA ASN A 68 -18.50 -0.26 -5.10
C ASN A 68 -18.64 -0.36 -3.57
N ARG A 69 -18.40 -1.55 -3.01
CA ARG A 69 -18.51 -1.86 -1.57
C ARG A 69 -17.39 -2.83 -1.18
N PRO A 70 -16.83 -2.71 0.04
CA PRO A 70 -15.86 -3.70 0.50
C PRO A 70 -16.57 -5.02 0.79
N SER A 71 -15.83 -6.12 0.68
CA SER A 71 -16.32 -7.45 1.04
C SER A 71 -16.59 -7.56 2.54
N VAL A 72 -15.79 -6.87 3.36
CA VAL A 72 -15.96 -6.78 4.81
C VAL A 72 -16.02 -5.31 5.24
N ARG A 73 -16.98 -4.97 6.09
CA ARG A 73 -17.12 -3.61 6.65
C ARG A 73 -16.59 -3.55 8.07
N ALA A 74 -15.92 -2.46 8.40
CA ALA A 74 -15.48 -2.20 9.76
C ALA A 74 -16.70 -1.99 10.68
N PRO A 75 -16.91 -2.82 11.71
CA PRO A 75 -18.06 -2.72 12.60
C PRO A 75 -17.96 -1.54 13.57
N VAL A 76 -16.74 -1.08 13.86
CA VAL A 76 -16.46 -0.02 14.83
C VAL A 76 -15.57 1.03 14.18
N LEU A 77 -15.98 2.30 14.20
CA LEU A 77 -15.12 3.38 13.73
C LEU A 77 -14.00 3.64 14.76
N ALA A 78 -12.87 4.15 14.28
CA ALA A 78 -11.79 4.53 15.16
C ALA A 78 -12.28 5.68 16.06
N PRO A 79 -12.02 5.65 17.38
CA PRO A 79 -12.38 6.76 18.25
C PRO A 79 -11.60 8.00 17.80
N ARG A 80 -12.32 9.08 17.49
CA ARG A 80 -11.76 10.37 17.01
C ARG A 80 -11.85 11.49 18.04
N THR A 81 -12.42 11.21 19.21
CA THR A 81 -12.64 12.19 20.28
C THR A 81 -11.41 12.31 21.18
N THR A 82 -11.16 13.51 21.68
CA THR A 82 -10.20 13.79 22.76
C THR A 82 -10.66 13.24 24.12
N ASP A 83 -11.95 12.93 24.24
CA ASP A 83 -12.50 12.28 25.42
C ASP A 83 -11.96 10.85 25.50
N ASN A 84 -11.32 10.51 26.61
CA ASN A 84 -10.85 9.16 26.91
C ASN A 84 -12.05 8.20 26.80
N PRO A 85 -12.15 7.37 25.73
CA PRO A 85 -13.23 6.40 25.69
C PRO A 85 -13.04 5.39 26.81
N SER A 86 -14.15 4.80 27.25
CA SER A 86 -14.10 3.79 28.31
C SER A 86 -13.14 2.65 27.94
N SER A 87 -12.54 2.04 28.96
CA SER A 87 -11.65 0.88 28.79
C SER A 87 -12.31 -0.30 28.07
N ALA A 88 -13.64 -0.42 28.15
CA ALA A 88 -14.41 -1.42 27.41
C ALA A 88 -14.44 -1.14 25.90
N VAL A 89 -14.67 0.12 25.51
CA VAL A 89 -14.67 0.54 24.09
C VAL A 89 -13.28 0.40 23.49
N THR A 90 -12.23 0.81 24.21
CA THR A 90 -10.84 0.66 23.77
C THR A 90 -10.48 -0.81 23.59
N ARG A 91 -10.80 -1.68 24.56
CA ARG A 91 -10.53 -3.13 24.44
C ARG A 91 -11.26 -3.76 23.26
N ASN A 92 -12.52 -3.41 23.05
CA ASN A 92 -13.30 -3.92 21.92
C ASN A 92 -12.70 -3.46 20.58
N TYR A 93 -12.29 -2.18 20.48
CA TYR A 93 -11.64 -1.67 19.28
C TYR A 93 -10.29 -2.33 19.02
N VAL A 94 -9.44 -2.48 20.04
CA VAL A 94 -8.14 -3.18 19.91
C VAL A 94 -8.32 -4.65 19.54
N HIS A 95 -9.35 -5.32 20.09
CA HIS A 95 -9.70 -6.67 19.67
C HIS A 95 -10.06 -6.69 18.17
N MET A 96 -10.95 -5.81 17.73
CA MET A 96 -11.36 -5.69 16.33
C MET A 96 -10.18 -5.38 15.39
N LEU A 97 -9.27 -4.49 15.79
CA LEU A 97 -8.05 -4.19 15.02
C LEU A 97 -7.19 -5.44 14.76
N ARG A 98 -7.23 -6.43 15.66
CA ARG A 98 -6.43 -7.65 15.55
C ARG A 98 -7.16 -8.80 14.86
N THR A 99 -8.49 -8.82 14.89
CA THR A 99 -9.29 -9.99 14.48
C THR A 99 -10.18 -9.74 13.27
N ASN A 100 -10.46 -8.49 12.91
CA ASN A 100 -11.39 -8.17 11.84
C ASN A 100 -10.65 -7.69 10.58
N PRO A 101 -10.89 -8.32 9.40
CA PRO A 101 -10.16 -8.02 8.17
C PRO A 101 -10.53 -6.69 7.52
N ALA A 102 -11.47 -5.92 8.09
CA ALA A 102 -11.74 -4.55 7.65
C ALA A 102 -10.75 -3.51 8.25
N TYR A 103 -9.77 -3.95 9.04
CA TYR A 103 -8.72 -3.11 9.60
C TYR A 103 -7.35 -3.56 9.14
N ILE A 104 -6.43 -2.61 8.94
CA ILE A 104 -5.01 -2.93 8.84
C ILE A 104 -4.56 -3.47 10.20
N SER A 105 -4.21 -4.76 10.24
CA SER A 105 -3.75 -5.42 11.47
C SER A 105 -2.46 -4.77 12.00
N PRO A 106 -2.28 -4.66 13.33
CA PRO A 106 -0.98 -4.31 13.92
C PRO A 106 0.20 -5.20 13.47
N SER A 107 -0.11 -6.43 13.03
CA SER A 107 0.86 -7.42 12.50
C SER A 107 0.93 -7.46 10.97
N ALA A 108 0.20 -6.61 10.24
CA ALA A 108 0.18 -6.64 8.76
C ALA A 108 1.58 -6.51 8.15
N GLY A 109 2.47 -5.79 8.83
CA GLY A 109 3.86 -5.65 8.42
C GLY A 109 4.75 -6.88 8.60
N ASP A 110 4.33 -7.87 9.39
CA ASP A 110 5.19 -9.02 9.73
C ASP A 110 5.44 -9.93 8.51
N ALA A 111 4.50 -9.99 7.56
CA ALA A 111 4.70 -10.72 6.30
C ALA A 111 5.79 -10.06 5.42
N VAL A 112 5.87 -8.72 5.44
CA VAL A 112 6.86 -7.95 4.67
C VAL A 112 8.28 -8.15 5.23
N ASP A 113 8.41 -8.47 6.53
CA ASP A 113 9.72 -8.74 7.13
C ASP A 113 10.45 -9.93 6.50
N SER A 114 9.69 -10.95 6.09
CA SER A 114 10.26 -12.12 5.42
C SER A 114 10.80 -11.75 4.03
N VAL A 115 10.09 -10.89 3.30
CA VAL A 115 10.55 -10.34 2.02
C VAL A 115 11.82 -9.52 2.21
N LEU A 116 11.82 -8.57 3.16
CA LEU A 116 12.97 -7.72 3.44
C LEU A 116 14.20 -8.53 3.86
N ALA A 117 14.03 -9.50 4.76
CA ALA A 117 15.10 -10.39 5.20
C ALA A 117 15.69 -11.18 4.02
N ARG A 118 14.82 -11.70 3.14
CA ARG A 118 15.25 -12.47 1.96
C ARG A 118 15.97 -11.59 0.95
N MET A 119 15.45 -10.40 0.65
CA MET A 119 16.08 -9.44 -0.25
C MET A 119 17.48 -9.07 0.25
N ARG A 120 17.61 -8.67 1.52
CA ARG A 120 18.91 -8.33 2.14
C ARG A 120 19.89 -9.50 2.05
N ALA A 121 19.45 -10.72 2.40
CA ALA A 121 20.31 -11.90 2.30
C ALA A 121 20.83 -12.19 0.89
N LEU A 122 20.02 -11.93 -0.15
CA LEU A 122 20.43 -12.11 -1.56
C LEU A 122 21.30 -10.94 -2.06
N LEU A 123 21.04 -9.72 -1.59
CA LEU A 123 21.78 -8.51 -1.97
C LEU A 123 23.15 -8.44 -1.33
N ASP A 124 23.28 -8.80 -0.05
CA ASP A 124 24.53 -8.74 0.72
C ASP A 124 25.53 -9.83 0.30
N ARG A 125 25.08 -10.83 -0.46
CA ARG A 125 25.95 -11.88 -0.97
C ARG A 125 26.85 -11.36 -2.11
N SER A 126 28.16 -11.42 -1.93
CA SER A 126 29.13 -11.04 -2.97
C SER A 126 29.25 -12.12 -4.06
N HIS A 127 29.37 -13.40 -3.68
CA HIS A 127 29.40 -14.56 -4.59
C HIS A 127 28.93 -15.84 -3.86
N PRO A 128 28.35 -16.82 -4.58
CA PRO A 128 27.88 -16.75 -5.97
C PRO A 128 26.64 -15.85 -6.11
N ALA A 129 26.30 -15.47 -7.34
CA ALA A 129 25.04 -14.76 -7.62
C ALA A 129 23.81 -15.59 -7.16
N PRO A 130 22.67 -14.95 -6.83
CA PRO A 130 21.44 -15.66 -6.49
C PRO A 130 21.05 -16.67 -7.58
N THR A 131 20.73 -17.89 -7.18
CA THR A 131 20.26 -18.92 -8.12
C THR A 131 18.80 -18.71 -8.49
N LEU A 132 18.34 -19.30 -9.61
CA LEU A 132 16.93 -19.29 -10.00
C LEU A 132 16.00 -19.80 -8.87
N ALA A 133 16.40 -20.87 -8.17
CA ALA A 133 15.61 -21.40 -7.05
C ALA A 133 15.47 -20.37 -5.91
N GLU A 134 16.52 -19.61 -5.64
CA GLU A 134 16.51 -18.58 -4.61
C GLU A 134 15.64 -17.37 -5.01
N GLN A 135 15.70 -16.97 -6.28
CA GLN A 135 14.85 -15.90 -6.82
C GLN A 135 13.38 -16.29 -6.87
N ARG A 136 13.06 -17.55 -7.23
CA ARG A 136 11.68 -18.08 -7.15
C ARG A 136 11.17 -18.16 -5.72
N SER A 137 12.03 -18.50 -4.77
CA SER A 137 11.67 -18.46 -3.35
C SER A 137 11.39 -17.03 -2.89
N LEU A 138 12.10 -16.02 -3.38
CA LEU A 138 11.77 -14.62 -3.14
C LEU A 138 10.43 -14.23 -3.78
N LEU A 139 10.20 -14.62 -5.04
CA LEU A 139 8.94 -14.37 -5.74
C LEU A 139 7.73 -14.94 -4.98
N ALA A 140 7.84 -16.16 -4.42
CA ALA A 140 6.78 -16.74 -3.60
C ALA A 140 6.43 -15.87 -2.38
N LEU A 141 7.43 -15.25 -1.73
CA LEU A 141 7.19 -14.31 -0.63
C LEU A 141 6.50 -13.02 -1.12
N PHE A 142 6.88 -12.52 -2.30
CA PHE A 142 6.19 -11.39 -2.94
C PHE A 142 4.73 -11.72 -3.25
N ASP A 143 4.45 -12.91 -3.78
CA ASP A 143 3.08 -13.35 -4.05
C ASP A 143 2.24 -13.43 -2.77
N ASP A 144 2.82 -13.92 -1.67
CA ASP A 144 2.14 -13.97 -0.38
C ASP A 144 1.77 -12.58 0.14
N VAL A 145 2.72 -11.63 0.07
CA VAL A 145 2.47 -10.24 0.46
C VAL A 145 1.50 -9.55 -0.52
N ALA A 146 1.55 -9.86 -1.81
CA ALA A 146 0.62 -9.30 -2.80
C ALA A 146 -0.81 -9.81 -2.61
N ARG A 147 -1.00 -11.06 -2.17
CA ARG A 147 -2.32 -11.58 -1.78
C ARG A 147 -2.88 -10.82 -0.57
N GLN A 148 -2.03 -10.53 0.43
CA GLN A 148 -2.42 -9.70 1.56
C GLN A 148 -2.76 -8.27 1.12
N ALA A 149 -1.92 -7.65 0.28
CA ALA A 149 -2.13 -6.32 -0.28
C ALA A 149 -3.46 -6.22 -1.05
N THR A 150 -3.77 -7.23 -1.88
CA THR A 150 -5.06 -7.32 -2.57
C THR A 150 -6.23 -7.23 -1.59
N TRP A 151 -6.12 -7.93 -0.47
CA TRP A 151 -7.11 -7.90 0.59
C TRP A 151 -7.20 -6.56 1.29
N ASP A 152 -6.05 -5.94 1.56
CA ASP A 152 -5.97 -4.65 2.22
C ASP A 152 -6.53 -3.52 1.33
N LEU A 153 -6.25 -3.56 0.04
CA LEU A 153 -6.83 -2.68 -0.98
C LEU A 153 -8.35 -2.80 -1.04
N GLN A 154 -8.90 -4.01 -1.02
CA GLN A 154 -10.35 -4.22 -1.18
C GLN A 154 -11.17 -3.98 0.09
N ASN A 155 -10.56 -4.06 1.27
CA ASN A 155 -11.28 -4.01 2.54
C ASN A 155 -10.84 -2.82 3.42
N PRO A 156 -9.73 -2.85 4.17
CA PRO A 156 -9.39 -1.77 5.09
C PRO A 156 -9.13 -0.43 4.38
N LEU A 157 -8.51 -0.45 3.20
CA LEU A 157 -8.27 0.75 2.41
C LEU A 157 -9.47 1.15 1.53
N HIS A 158 -10.56 0.38 1.55
CA HIS A 158 -11.76 0.78 0.82
C HIS A 158 -12.31 2.11 1.37
N PRO A 159 -12.81 3.04 0.54
CA PRO A 159 -13.36 4.34 0.95
C PRO A 159 -14.46 4.32 2.04
N ASN A 160 -15.06 3.16 2.27
CA ASN A 160 -16.09 2.96 3.29
C ASN A 160 -15.52 2.56 4.65
N ASN A 161 -14.29 2.04 4.70
CA ASN A 161 -13.61 1.57 5.91
C ASN A 161 -12.45 2.48 6.34
N ILE A 162 -12.00 3.42 5.50
CA ILE A 162 -10.87 4.33 5.83
C ILE A 162 -11.04 5.09 7.16
N GLY A 163 -12.29 5.39 7.55
CA GLY A 163 -12.57 6.10 8.81
C GLY A 163 -12.37 5.24 10.06
N ALA A 164 -12.21 3.93 9.89
CA ALA A 164 -12.00 2.97 10.97
C ALA A 164 -10.52 2.63 11.19
N GLN A 165 -9.61 3.16 10.37
CA GLN A 165 -8.19 2.80 10.42
C GLN A 165 -7.42 3.54 11.52
N HIS A 166 -6.36 2.90 12.01
CA HIS A 166 -5.49 3.42 13.05
C HIS A 166 -4.12 3.84 12.50
N ALA A 167 -3.59 4.97 12.99
CA ALA A 167 -2.36 5.55 12.46
C ALA A 167 -1.11 4.67 12.66
N VAL A 168 -1.00 3.98 13.80
CA VAL A 168 0.20 3.17 14.14
C VAL A 168 0.40 1.97 13.19
N PRO A 169 -0.58 1.05 13.00
CA PRO A 169 -0.47 -0.02 12.03
C PRO A 169 -0.20 0.47 10.60
N ILE A 170 -0.88 1.56 10.17
CA ILE A 170 -0.65 2.17 8.85
C ILE A 170 0.80 2.63 8.72
N ALA A 171 1.32 3.38 9.70
CA ALA A 171 2.68 3.90 9.66
C ALA A 171 3.72 2.78 9.62
N ARG A 172 3.52 1.71 10.40
CA ARG A 172 4.40 0.55 10.43
C ARG A 172 4.41 -0.19 9.09
N LEU A 173 3.25 -0.49 8.52
CA LEU A 173 3.14 -1.17 7.23
C LEU A 173 3.74 -0.31 6.10
N LYS A 174 3.38 0.98 6.06
CA LYS A 174 3.93 1.95 5.13
C LYS A 174 5.46 1.98 5.15
N SER A 175 6.07 2.06 6.33
CA SER A 175 7.52 2.10 6.48
C SER A 175 8.19 0.87 5.86
N LYS A 176 7.59 -0.32 6.02
CA LYS A 176 8.15 -1.55 5.47
C LYS A 176 8.04 -1.60 3.95
N TYR A 177 6.91 -1.17 3.37
CA TYR A 177 6.81 -1.07 1.91
C TYR A 177 7.80 -0.04 1.35
N LYS A 178 7.98 1.09 2.02
CA LYS A 178 9.02 2.06 1.66
C LYS A 178 10.40 1.41 1.62
N GLU A 179 10.77 0.62 2.63
CA GLU A 179 12.05 -0.12 2.63
C GLU A 179 12.17 -1.10 1.46
N VAL A 180 11.09 -1.82 1.10
CA VAL A 180 11.10 -2.74 -0.06
C VAL A 180 11.33 -1.95 -1.35
N ILE A 181 10.60 -0.84 -1.55
CA ILE A 181 10.71 0.02 -2.73
C ILE A 181 12.12 0.60 -2.84
N GLU A 182 12.67 1.17 -1.77
CA GLU A 182 14.02 1.74 -1.74
C GLU A 182 15.11 0.68 -2.01
N LEU A 183 14.91 -0.56 -1.57
CA LEU A 183 15.82 -1.66 -1.89
C LEU A 183 15.78 -2.04 -3.38
N LEU A 184 14.64 -1.92 -4.05
CA LEU A 184 14.49 -2.25 -5.46
C LEU A 184 14.91 -1.11 -6.39
N ASP A 185 14.69 0.13 -5.99
CA ASP A 185 15.05 1.33 -6.74
C ASP A 185 16.56 1.58 -6.81
N ALA A 186 17.34 1.03 -5.86
CA ALA A 186 18.78 1.21 -5.87
C ALA A 186 19.43 0.46 -7.05
N GLU A 187 20.44 1.10 -7.65
CA GLU A 187 21.05 0.67 -8.90
C GLU A 187 21.48 -0.81 -8.87
N GLY A 188 21.07 -1.56 -9.91
CA GLY A 188 21.44 -2.96 -10.10
C GLY A 188 20.79 -3.96 -9.15
N ARG A 189 20.08 -3.53 -8.09
CA ARG A 189 19.51 -4.43 -7.09
C ARG A 189 18.32 -5.23 -7.62
N LEU A 190 17.39 -4.58 -8.33
CA LEU A 190 16.29 -5.28 -8.99
C LEU A 190 16.82 -6.38 -9.92
N SER A 191 17.75 -6.03 -10.81
CA SER A 191 18.40 -6.98 -11.73
C SER A 191 19.04 -8.14 -10.97
N LYS A 192 19.80 -7.88 -9.90
CA LYS A 192 20.40 -8.95 -9.07
C LYS A 192 19.37 -9.90 -8.47
N LEU A 193 18.17 -9.41 -8.15
CA LEU A 193 17.10 -10.20 -7.55
C LEU A 193 16.24 -10.95 -8.57
N THR A 194 16.26 -10.56 -9.84
CA THR A 194 15.32 -11.10 -10.85
C THR A 194 15.95 -11.58 -12.16
N ASN A 195 17.26 -11.39 -12.38
CA ASN A 195 17.92 -11.67 -13.68
C ASN A 195 17.86 -13.12 -14.18
N HIS A 196 17.52 -14.10 -13.34
CA HIS A 196 17.36 -15.49 -13.77
C HIS A 196 15.89 -15.88 -13.94
N LEU A 197 14.94 -15.03 -13.56
CA LEU A 197 13.52 -15.27 -13.78
C LEU A 197 13.23 -15.29 -15.29
N ASN A 198 12.32 -16.18 -15.70
CA ASN A 198 11.78 -16.14 -17.05
C ASN A 198 10.74 -15.01 -17.17
N ASP A 199 10.22 -14.79 -18.37
CA ASP A 199 9.26 -13.71 -18.63
C ASP A 199 8.02 -13.80 -17.72
N ALA A 200 7.45 -15.01 -17.55
CA ALA A 200 6.26 -15.22 -16.72
C ALA A 200 6.50 -14.95 -15.22
N ASP A 201 7.63 -15.40 -14.68
CA ASP A 201 8.01 -15.15 -13.29
C ASP A 201 8.37 -13.67 -13.08
N SER A 202 8.94 -13.01 -14.09
CA SER A 202 9.23 -11.58 -14.08
C SER A 202 7.94 -10.74 -14.09
N ASP A 203 6.98 -11.09 -14.94
CA ASP A 203 5.66 -10.43 -14.98
C ASP A 203 4.94 -10.57 -13.63
N ARG A 204 4.99 -11.76 -13.01
CA ARG A 204 4.44 -11.97 -11.67
C ARG A 204 5.11 -11.10 -10.62
N PHE A 205 6.45 -11.02 -10.65
CA PHE A 205 7.20 -10.15 -9.74
C PHE A 205 6.77 -8.69 -9.89
N LEU A 206 6.71 -8.19 -11.13
CA LEU A 206 6.32 -6.81 -11.42
C LEU A 206 4.88 -6.52 -10.98
N ASN A 207 3.94 -7.42 -11.26
CA ASN A 207 2.55 -7.27 -10.81
C ASN A 207 2.43 -7.23 -9.27
N ALA A 208 3.17 -8.10 -8.58
CA ALA A 208 3.23 -8.09 -7.12
C ALA A 208 3.80 -6.76 -6.60
N PHE A 209 4.91 -6.30 -7.19
CA PHE A 209 5.53 -5.03 -6.83
C PHE A 209 4.60 -3.83 -7.06
N ASP A 210 3.90 -3.78 -8.20
CA ASP A 210 2.94 -2.72 -8.53
C ASP A 210 1.77 -2.68 -7.53
N LEU A 211 1.28 -3.85 -7.07
CA LEU A 211 0.27 -3.94 -6.01
C LEU A 211 0.78 -3.39 -4.68
N LEU A 212 2.01 -3.76 -4.28
CA LEU A 212 2.63 -3.27 -3.04
C LEU A 212 2.84 -1.74 -3.09
N ASN A 213 3.30 -1.21 -4.23
CA ASN A 213 3.48 0.23 -4.42
C ASN A 213 2.15 1.00 -4.40
N THR A 214 1.10 0.39 -4.98
CA THR A 214 -0.26 0.92 -4.92
C THR A 214 -0.79 0.98 -3.50
N GLU A 215 -0.60 -0.08 -2.72
CA GLU A 215 -0.97 -0.10 -1.31
C GLU A 215 -0.19 0.94 -0.51
N HIS A 216 1.13 1.04 -0.72
CA HIS A 216 1.98 2.05 -0.10
C HIS A 216 1.45 3.47 -0.33
N THR A 217 1.10 3.81 -1.58
CA THR A 217 0.54 5.11 -1.94
C THR A 217 -0.79 5.39 -1.22
N LEU A 218 -1.68 4.38 -1.14
CA LEU A 218 -2.93 4.54 -0.40
C LEU A 218 -2.71 4.67 1.11
N LEU A 219 -1.76 3.94 1.68
CA LEU A 219 -1.38 4.05 3.09
C LEU A 219 -0.82 5.45 3.43
N GLU A 220 -0.09 6.08 2.51
CA GLU A 220 0.34 7.48 2.65
C GLU A 220 -0.85 8.44 2.75
N ILE A 221 -1.80 8.33 1.83
CA ILE A 221 -2.99 9.19 1.78
C ILE A 221 -3.87 8.96 3.01
N VAL A 222 -4.12 7.71 3.39
CA VAL A 222 -4.94 7.35 4.56
C VAL A 222 -4.27 7.79 5.86
N GLY A 223 -2.97 7.52 6.01
CA GLY A 223 -2.20 7.90 7.19
C GLY A 223 -2.15 9.41 7.44
N ALA A 224 -2.08 10.21 6.38
CA ALA A 224 -2.07 11.67 6.48
C ALA A 224 -3.46 12.25 6.82
N ASN A 225 -4.53 11.69 6.28
CA ASN A 225 -5.83 12.39 6.20
C ASN A 225 -7.01 11.71 6.90
N HIS A 226 -6.91 10.41 7.20
CA HIS A 226 -8.06 9.59 7.59
C HIS A 226 -7.86 8.72 8.83
N ALA A 227 -6.61 8.32 9.10
CA ALA A 227 -6.27 7.46 10.23
C ALA A 227 -6.42 8.19 11.57
N ALA A 228 -7.07 7.54 12.54
CA ALA A 228 -7.18 8.10 13.87
C ALA A 228 -5.87 7.95 14.65
N ARG A 229 -5.50 9.01 15.37
CA ARG A 229 -4.41 9.01 16.35
C ARG A 229 -5.04 8.79 17.72
N PHE A 230 -5.33 7.53 18.03
CA PHE A 230 -5.82 7.20 19.36
C PHE A 230 -4.65 7.24 20.35
N PRO A 231 -4.79 7.83 21.55
CA PRO A 231 -3.69 7.84 22.52
C PRO A 231 -3.43 6.42 23.03
N GLY A 232 -2.19 5.95 22.88
CA GLY A 232 -1.65 4.75 23.49
C GLY A 232 -2.07 3.43 22.84
N LEU A 233 -1.28 2.98 21.86
CA LEU A 233 -0.96 1.56 21.65
C LEU A 233 0.54 1.39 21.84
#